data_AF-A0A101MA65-F1
#
_entry.id   AF-A0A101MA65-F1
#
_cell.length_a   1.000
_cell.length_b   1.000
_cell.length_c   1.000
_cell.angle_alpha   90.00
_cell.angle_beta   90.00
_cell.angle_gamma   90.00
#
_symmetry.space_group_name_H-M   'P 1'
#
loop_
_entity.id
_entity.type
_entity.pdbx_description
1 polymer ?
#
loop_
_entity_poly.entity_id
_entity_poly.type
_entity_poly.pdbx_seq_one_letter_code
_entity_poly.pdbx_strand_id
1 'polypeptide(L)'
;MIGEIQDPQLRADLYPSDAGPGFLRSECDIVTDGWFGNGTLAKAKTVMRHKIQALMEGREPVDEDYTKIMQLPAHARSEADFPLFTLDPEVATQKEISLATEIRAIIRGSPVWRTLSANAGLVRRDLGEGRKGKGKWALKGKSVGPEPEPEPEPEKVDEESEGEEEEIQRREMLAAQVAEAAAARDADEAADEAGDDDEDGDDSDDMDEDEDE
;
A
#
# COMPACT_ATOMS: atom_id res chain seq x y z
N MET A 1 -5.98 -24.04 3.94
CA MET A 1 -5.18 -24.21 2.70
C MET A 1 -6.05 -24.01 1.46
N ILE A 2 -5.49 -23.72 0.26
CA ILE A 2 -6.28 -23.48 -0.97
C ILE A 2 -7.26 -24.62 -1.27
N GLY A 3 -6.86 -25.88 -1.05
CA GLY A 3 -7.72 -27.05 -1.25
C GLY A 3 -8.91 -27.18 -0.28
N GLU A 4 -8.98 -26.35 0.76
CA GLU A 4 -10.08 -26.32 1.74
C GLU A 4 -11.13 -25.25 1.42
N ILE A 5 -10.91 -24.44 0.37
CA ILE A 5 -11.86 -23.41 -0.05
C ILE A 5 -13.09 -24.11 -0.65
N GLN A 6 -14.21 -24.03 0.07
CA GLN A 6 -15.50 -24.64 -0.28
C GLN A 6 -16.48 -23.63 -0.93
N ASP A 7 -16.13 -22.35 -0.93
CA ASP A 7 -16.90 -21.30 -1.60
C ASP A 7 -17.08 -21.66 -3.10
N PRO A 8 -18.32 -21.80 -3.60
CA PRO A 8 -18.56 -22.28 -4.96
C PRO A 8 -17.96 -21.37 -6.05
N GLN A 9 -18.06 -20.06 -5.85
CA GLN A 9 -17.59 -19.06 -6.82
C GLN A 9 -16.07 -19.06 -6.90
N LEU A 10 -15.38 -19.10 -5.76
CA LEU A 10 -13.93 -19.20 -5.69
C LEU A 10 -13.42 -20.54 -6.21
N ARG A 11 -14.11 -21.64 -5.88
CA ARG A 11 -13.76 -22.97 -6.35
C ARG A 11 -13.86 -23.08 -7.86
N ALA A 12 -14.87 -22.46 -8.48
CA ALA A 12 -15.03 -22.43 -9.93
C ALA A 12 -13.87 -21.68 -10.63
N ASP A 13 -13.34 -20.62 -10.01
CA ASP A 13 -12.21 -19.86 -10.57
C ASP A 13 -10.85 -20.52 -10.33
N LEU A 14 -10.67 -21.19 -9.19
CA LEU A 14 -9.45 -21.93 -8.86
C LEU A 14 -9.35 -23.26 -9.60
N TYR A 15 -10.49 -23.89 -9.87
CA TYR A 15 -10.57 -25.22 -10.50
C TYR A 15 -11.64 -25.25 -11.61
N PRO A 16 -11.48 -24.44 -12.68
CA PRO A 16 -12.44 -24.41 -13.77
C PRO A 16 -12.48 -25.75 -14.51
N SER A 17 -13.67 -26.23 -14.85
CA SER A 17 -13.88 -27.51 -15.54
C SER A 17 -13.27 -27.55 -16.94
N ASP A 18 -13.08 -26.37 -17.55
CA ASP A 18 -12.55 -26.15 -18.89
C ASP A 18 -11.16 -25.49 -18.85
N ALA A 19 -10.40 -25.71 -17.77
CA ALA A 19 -9.04 -25.19 -17.61
C ALA A 19 -8.17 -25.52 -18.85
N GLY A 20 -7.97 -24.51 -19.70
CA GLY A 20 -7.13 -24.63 -20.88
C GLY A 20 -5.64 -24.74 -20.55
N PRO A 21 -4.81 -25.15 -21.53
CA PRO A 21 -3.36 -25.09 -21.38
C PRO A 21 -2.92 -23.66 -21.05
N GLY A 22 -2.13 -23.51 -19.99
CA GLY A 22 -1.66 -22.20 -19.50
C GLY A 22 -2.53 -21.56 -18.40
N PHE A 23 -3.57 -22.24 -17.89
CA PHE A 23 -4.25 -21.81 -16.66
C PHE A 23 -3.30 -21.83 -15.45
N LEU A 24 -2.58 -22.94 -15.26
CA LEU A 24 -1.45 -22.98 -14.33
C LEU A 24 -0.19 -22.47 -15.01
N ARG A 25 0.71 -21.90 -14.20
CA ARG A 25 2.03 -21.47 -14.63
C ARG A 25 2.90 -22.67 -14.98
N SER A 26 3.84 -22.47 -15.90
CA SER A 26 4.87 -23.47 -16.21
C SER A 26 5.91 -23.62 -15.10
N GLU A 27 6.08 -22.58 -14.29
CA GLU A 27 7.00 -22.52 -13.17
C GLU A 27 6.30 -21.99 -11.93
N CYS A 28 6.65 -22.55 -10.77
CA CYS A 28 6.07 -22.17 -9.48
C CYS A 28 6.60 -20.80 -9.01
N ASP A 29 5.70 -19.90 -8.63
CA ASP A 29 6.05 -18.76 -7.78
C ASP A 29 6.29 -19.22 -6.34
N ILE A 30 7.54 -19.22 -5.91
CA ILE A 30 7.85 -19.61 -4.53
C ILE A 30 7.52 -18.52 -3.51
N VAL A 31 7.17 -17.31 -3.95
CA VAL A 31 7.02 -16.15 -3.05
C VAL A 31 5.56 -15.78 -2.84
N THR A 32 4.74 -15.82 -3.88
CA THR A 32 3.41 -15.19 -3.84
C THR A 32 2.26 -16.08 -4.29
N ASP A 33 2.35 -16.59 -5.52
CA ASP A 33 1.19 -17.15 -6.22
C ASP A 33 1.27 -18.67 -6.52
N GLY A 34 2.39 -19.31 -6.19
CA GLY A 34 2.59 -20.73 -6.48
C GLY A 34 2.40 -21.05 -7.96
N TRP A 35 1.61 -22.09 -8.23
CA TRP A 35 1.31 -22.56 -9.59
C TRP A 35 0.18 -21.79 -10.28
N PHE A 36 -0.58 -20.99 -9.55
CA PHE A 36 -1.70 -20.25 -10.13
C PHE A 36 -1.23 -18.98 -10.81
N GLY A 37 -2.03 -18.48 -11.74
CA GLY A 37 -1.81 -17.15 -12.30
C GLY A 37 -1.97 -16.06 -11.24
N ASN A 38 -1.19 -14.99 -11.39
CA ASN A 38 -1.26 -13.81 -10.52
C ASN A 38 -2.66 -13.17 -10.51
N GLY A 39 -3.38 -13.20 -11.65
CA GLY A 39 -4.76 -12.76 -11.75
C GLY A 39 -5.71 -13.66 -10.97
N THR A 40 -5.64 -14.98 -11.16
CA THR A 40 -6.46 -15.96 -10.42
C THR A 40 -6.32 -15.79 -8.91
N LEU A 41 -5.10 -15.74 -8.38
CA LEU A 41 -4.92 -15.59 -6.94
C LEU A 41 -5.20 -14.18 -6.43
N ALA A 42 -4.96 -13.13 -7.21
CA ALA A 42 -5.35 -11.78 -6.82
C ALA A 42 -6.88 -11.69 -6.69
N LYS A 43 -7.64 -12.20 -7.67
CA LYS A 43 -9.11 -12.31 -7.60
C LYS A 43 -9.56 -13.07 -6.36
N ALA A 44 -9.03 -14.28 -6.17
CA ALA A 44 -9.40 -15.11 -5.03
C ALA A 44 -9.10 -14.43 -3.69
N LYS A 45 -7.91 -13.85 -3.52
CA LYS A 45 -7.51 -13.11 -2.31
C LYS A 45 -8.44 -11.92 -2.04
N THR A 46 -8.74 -11.11 -3.06
CA THR A 46 -9.62 -9.94 -2.94
C THR A 46 -11.05 -10.34 -2.58
N VAL A 47 -11.63 -11.31 -3.31
CA VAL A 47 -13.00 -11.78 -3.03
C VAL A 47 -13.09 -12.44 -1.66
N MET A 48 -12.14 -13.31 -1.30
CA MET A 48 -12.09 -13.90 0.04
C MET A 48 -12.02 -12.83 1.12
N ARG A 49 -11.13 -11.84 0.99
CA ARG A 49 -10.99 -10.73 1.96
C ARG A 49 -12.33 -10.01 2.15
N HIS A 50 -12.99 -9.67 1.05
CA HIS A 50 -14.25 -8.92 1.08
C HIS A 50 -15.41 -9.75 1.65
N LYS A 51 -15.50 -11.05 1.30
CA LYS A 51 -16.49 -11.96 1.89
C LYS A 51 -16.25 -12.16 3.39
N ILE A 52 -15.00 -12.37 3.82
CA ILE A 52 -14.64 -12.48 5.24
C ILE A 52 -15.01 -11.20 5.99
N GLN A 53 -14.72 -10.02 5.44
CA GLN A 53 -15.06 -8.76 6.08
C GLN A 53 -16.58 -8.60 6.26
N ALA A 54 -17.39 -8.91 5.25
CA ALA A 54 -18.84 -8.87 5.38
C ALA A 54 -19.33 -9.84 6.47
N LEU A 55 -18.79 -11.06 6.54
CA LEU A 55 -19.11 -12.04 7.57
C LEU A 55 -18.70 -11.56 8.98
N MET A 56 -17.55 -10.91 9.11
CA MET A 56 -17.09 -10.31 10.38
C MET A 56 -18.03 -9.20 10.86
N GLU A 57 -18.67 -8.49 9.94
CA GLU A 57 -19.68 -7.46 10.23
C GLU A 57 -21.09 -8.04 10.42
N GLY A 58 -21.25 -9.37 10.41
CA GLY A 58 -22.55 -10.04 10.56
C GLY A 58 -23.46 -9.89 9.34
N ARG A 59 -22.90 -9.59 8.16
CA ARG A 59 -23.62 -9.46 6.89
C ARG A 59 -23.30 -10.63 5.97
N GLU A 60 -24.31 -11.16 5.29
CA GLU A 60 -24.10 -12.18 4.27
C GLU A 60 -23.46 -11.54 3.01
N PRO A 61 -22.35 -12.08 2.48
CA PRO A 61 -21.79 -11.62 1.23
C PRO A 61 -22.72 -11.94 0.05
N VAL A 62 -22.90 -10.98 -0.86
CA VAL A 62 -23.70 -11.14 -2.07
C VAL A 62 -22.78 -11.55 -3.23
N ASP A 63 -22.98 -12.74 -3.79
CA ASP A 63 -22.08 -13.32 -4.81
C ASP A 63 -22.11 -12.54 -6.14
N GLU A 64 -23.25 -11.95 -6.46
CA GLU A 64 -23.47 -11.15 -7.67
C GLU A 64 -22.46 -10.00 -7.78
N ASP A 65 -22.10 -9.39 -6.64
CA ASP A 65 -21.15 -8.28 -6.55
C ASP A 65 -19.74 -8.61 -7.04
N TYR A 66 -19.39 -9.90 -7.08
CA TYR A 66 -18.06 -10.36 -7.50
C TYR A 66 -18.06 -10.90 -8.93
N THR A 67 -19.22 -11.05 -9.58
CA THR A 67 -19.34 -11.75 -10.87
C THR A 67 -18.43 -11.18 -11.95
N LYS A 68 -18.44 -9.85 -12.15
CA LYS A 68 -17.57 -9.19 -13.16
C LYS A 68 -16.08 -9.31 -12.81
N ILE A 69 -15.77 -9.31 -11.52
CA ILE A 69 -14.40 -9.48 -11.03
C ILE A 69 -13.89 -10.88 -11.32
N MET A 70 -14.73 -11.89 -11.13
CA MET A 70 -14.38 -13.28 -11.41
C MET A 70 -14.11 -13.52 -12.90
N GLN A 71 -14.66 -12.69 -13.79
CA GLN A 71 -14.42 -12.74 -15.24
C GLN A 71 -13.07 -12.13 -15.67
N LEU A 72 -12.36 -11.43 -14.80
CA LEU A 72 -11.05 -10.87 -15.14
C LEU A 72 -10.04 -12.00 -15.47
N PRO A 73 -9.01 -11.74 -16.29
CA PRO A 73 -8.09 -12.77 -16.74
C PRO A 73 -7.35 -13.49 -15.59
N ALA A 74 -6.98 -14.74 -15.83
CA ALA A 74 -6.20 -15.54 -14.88
C ALA A 74 -4.75 -15.05 -14.75
N HIS A 75 -4.19 -14.42 -15.78
CA HIS A 75 -2.78 -13.99 -15.83
C HIS A 75 -2.66 -12.57 -16.38
N ALA A 76 -1.81 -11.78 -15.73
CA ALA A 76 -1.13 -10.64 -16.31
C ALA A 76 0.32 -11.03 -16.56
N ARG A 77 0.83 -10.86 -17.78
CA ARG A 77 2.21 -11.19 -18.18
C ARG A 77 3.05 -9.95 -18.41
N SER A 78 2.42 -8.82 -18.72
CA SER A 78 3.08 -7.54 -18.98
C SER A 78 2.18 -6.35 -18.65
N GLU A 79 2.75 -5.14 -18.58
CA GLU A 79 1.96 -3.92 -18.35
C GLU A 79 0.84 -3.72 -19.39
N ALA A 80 1.00 -4.26 -20.60
CA ALA A 80 -0.03 -4.19 -21.65
C ALA A 80 -1.31 -4.98 -21.32
N ASP A 81 -1.26 -5.88 -20.34
CA ASP A 81 -2.41 -6.68 -19.93
C ASP A 81 -3.28 -5.96 -18.88
N PHE A 82 -2.79 -4.89 -18.23
CA PHE A 82 -3.55 -4.20 -17.19
C PHE A 82 -4.90 -3.60 -17.61
N PRO A 83 -5.07 -3.09 -18.84
CA PRO A 83 -6.39 -2.70 -19.30
C PRO A 83 -7.43 -3.83 -19.21
N LEU A 84 -7.01 -5.10 -19.33
CA LEU A 84 -7.91 -6.26 -19.18
C LEU A 84 -8.34 -6.50 -17.73
N PHE A 85 -7.68 -5.87 -16.76
CA PHE A 85 -8.03 -5.89 -15.33
C PHE A 85 -8.77 -4.61 -14.91
N THR A 86 -9.33 -3.89 -15.88
CA THR A 86 -10.19 -2.72 -15.64
C THR A 86 -11.61 -3.05 -16.04
N LEU A 87 -12.56 -2.45 -15.33
CA LEU A 87 -13.97 -2.55 -15.65
C LEU A 87 -14.45 -1.19 -16.18
N ASP A 88 -15.39 -1.24 -17.11
CA ASP A 88 -16.01 -0.05 -17.68
C ASP A 88 -16.87 0.66 -16.61
N PRO A 89 -16.60 1.94 -16.28
CA PRO A 89 -17.36 2.68 -15.27
C PRO A 89 -18.84 2.89 -15.63
N GLU A 90 -19.22 2.81 -16.90
CA GLU A 90 -20.62 2.94 -17.32
C GLU A 90 -21.46 1.69 -17.02
N VAL A 91 -20.80 0.53 -16.88
CA VAL A 91 -21.44 -0.78 -16.70
C VAL A 91 -21.18 -1.37 -15.32
N ALA A 92 -20.03 -1.07 -14.72
CA ALA A 92 -19.61 -1.57 -13.43
C ALA A 92 -20.03 -0.64 -12.29
N THR A 93 -20.41 -1.24 -11.17
CA THR A 93 -20.66 -0.50 -9.93
C THR A 93 -19.35 0.03 -9.35
N GLN A 94 -19.42 1.07 -8.53
CA GLN A 94 -18.24 1.63 -7.87
C GLN A 94 -17.49 0.59 -7.03
N LYS A 95 -18.24 -0.35 -6.41
CA LYS A 95 -17.67 -1.46 -5.66
C LYS A 95 -16.84 -2.37 -6.56
N GLU A 96 -17.37 -2.78 -7.71
CA GLU A 96 -16.65 -3.60 -8.69
C GLU A 96 -15.38 -2.88 -9.20
N ILE A 97 -15.47 -1.60 -9.53
CA ILE A 97 -14.30 -0.81 -9.98
C ILE A 97 -13.21 -0.76 -8.90
N SER A 98 -13.61 -0.59 -7.64
CA SER A 98 -12.68 -0.62 -6.50
C SER A 98 -12.00 -1.97 -6.36
N LEU A 99 -12.74 -3.07 -6.45
CA LEU A 99 -12.20 -4.43 -6.37
C LEU A 99 -11.22 -4.73 -7.53
N ALA A 100 -11.56 -4.31 -8.75
CA ALA A 100 -10.67 -4.44 -9.90
C ALA A 100 -9.36 -3.66 -9.70
N THR A 101 -9.43 -2.50 -9.06
CA THR A 101 -8.27 -1.69 -8.72
C THR A 101 -7.40 -2.35 -7.65
N GLU A 102 -8.00 -2.95 -6.62
CA GLU A 102 -7.28 -3.75 -5.62
C GLU A 102 -6.53 -4.93 -6.27
N ILE A 103 -7.18 -5.65 -7.19
CA ILE A 103 -6.56 -6.77 -7.91
C ILE A 103 -5.33 -6.31 -8.68
N ARG A 104 -5.44 -5.18 -9.41
CA ARG A 104 -4.28 -4.59 -10.12
C ARG A 104 -3.16 -4.23 -9.16
N ALA A 105 -3.49 -3.67 -7.99
CA ALA A 105 -2.51 -3.33 -6.97
C ALA A 105 -1.80 -4.57 -6.41
N ILE A 106 -2.52 -5.66 -6.15
CA ILE A 106 -1.93 -6.94 -5.70
C ILE A 106 -0.95 -7.47 -6.75
N ILE A 107 -1.35 -7.49 -8.02
CA ILE A 107 -0.51 -7.97 -9.13
C ILE A 107 0.77 -7.13 -9.22
N ARG A 108 0.66 -5.79 -9.23
CA ARG A 108 1.81 -4.87 -9.29
C ARG A 108 2.72 -4.95 -8.07
N GLY A 109 2.14 -5.19 -6.89
CA GLY A 109 2.89 -5.29 -5.63
C GLY A 109 3.77 -6.54 -5.53
N SER A 110 3.49 -7.57 -6.34
CA SER A 110 4.23 -8.83 -6.29
C SER A 110 5.73 -8.62 -6.61
N PRO A 111 6.65 -9.31 -5.89
CA PRO A 111 8.08 -9.22 -6.18
C PRO A 111 8.43 -9.67 -7.61
N VAL A 112 7.70 -10.65 -8.14
CA VAL A 112 7.88 -11.12 -9.53
C VAL A 112 7.51 -10.03 -10.52
N TRP A 113 6.43 -9.26 -10.30
CA TRP A 113 6.08 -8.13 -11.17
C TRP A 113 7.13 -7.02 -11.14
N ARG A 114 7.60 -6.67 -9.94
CA ARG A 114 8.60 -5.61 -9.77
C ARG A 114 9.92 -5.95 -10.47
N THR A 115 10.36 -7.21 -10.41
CA THR A 115 11.56 -7.65 -11.11
C THR A 115 11.37 -7.68 -12.64
N LEU A 116 10.21 -8.15 -13.13
CA LEU A 116 9.88 -8.10 -14.56
C LEU A 116 9.85 -6.67 -15.10
N SER A 117 9.25 -5.74 -14.36
CA SER A 117 9.13 -4.33 -14.76
C SER A 117 10.47 -3.58 -14.71
N ALA A 118 11.28 -3.82 -13.67
CA ALA A 118 12.63 -3.26 -13.59
C ALA A 118 13.51 -3.73 -14.77
N ASN A 119 13.42 -5.01 -15.12
CA ASN A 119 14.15 -5.58 -16.25
C ASN A 119 13.60 -5.09 -17.61
N ALA A 120 12.28 -4.87 -17.74
CA ALA A 120 11.70 -4.29 -18.95
C ALA A 120 12.17 -2.85 -19.21
N GLY A 121 12.41 -2.06 -18.15
CA GLY A 121 13.01 -0.73 -18.25
C GLY A 121 14.47 -0.75 -18.74
N LEU A 122 15.23 -1.80 -18.39
CA LEU A 122 16.58 -2.03 -18.91
C LEU A 122 16.55 -2.42 -20.40
N VAL A 123 15.65 -3.32 -20.80
CA VAL A 123 15.51 -3.74 -22.22
C VAL A 123 15.07 -2.59 -23.13
N ARG A 124 14.22 -1.66 -22.64
CA ARG A 124 13.87 -0.44 -23.40
C ARG A 124 15.05 0.52 -23.60
N ARG A 125 16.08 0.46 -22.75
CA ARG A 125 17.30 1.28 -22.90
C ARG A 125 18.24 0.74 -23.97
N ASP A 126 18.24 -0.58 -24.20
CA ASP A 126 19.11 -1.23 -25.21
C ASP A 126 18.56 -1.18 -26.64
N LEU A 127 17.26 -0.93 -26.82
CA LEU A 127 16.63 -0.78 -28.15
C LEU A 127 16.43 0.68 -28.59
N GLY A 128 16.96 1.63 -27.81
CA GLY A 128 16.95 3.06 -28.11
C GLY A 128 18.12 3.48 -29.01
N GLU A 129 17.81 3.72 -30.28
CA GLU A 129 18.68 4.25 -31.33
C GLU A 129 19.42 5.55 -30.92
N GLY A 130 20.66 5.67 -31.40
CA GLY A 130 21.70 6.47 -30.76
C GLY A 130 21.56 7.99 -30.84
N ARG A 131 21.97 8.66 -29.76
CA ARG A 131 22.33 10.08 -29.77
C ARG A 131 23.82 10.24 -29.45
N LYS A 132 24.59 10.52 -30.51
CA LYS A 132 26.02 10.90 -30.46
C LYS A 132 26.19 12.14 -29.58
N GLY A 133 26.87 11.98 -28.44
CA GLY A 133 27.48 13.07 -27.69
C GLY A 133 28.98 12.81 -27.56
N LYS A 134 29.79 13.54 -28.34
CA LYS A 134 31.25 13.52 -28.26
C LYS A 134 31.71 14.18 -26.95
N GLY A 135 32.60 13.51 -26.22
CA GLY A 135 33.41 14.12 -25.16
C GLY A 135 34.46 13.15 -24.64
N LYS A 136 35.66 13.15 -25.25
CA LYS A 136 36.86 12.49 -24.72
C LYS A 136 37.40 13.33 -23.54
N TRP A 137 37.98 12.69 -22.53
CA TRP A 137 39.36 12.78 -21.99
C TRP A 137 39.21 12.46 -20.49
N ALA A 138 40.03 11.73 -19.73
CA ALA A 138 41.22 10.91 -19.92
C ALA A 138 41.36 10.02 -18.65
N LEU A 139 42.17 8.96 -18.74
CA LEU A 139 42.60 8.08 -17.63
C LEU A 139 43.10 8.85 -16.39
N LYS A 140 42.89 8.30 -15.18
CA LYS A 140 43.91 7.66 -14.30
C LYS A 140 43.31 7.38 -12.90
N GLY A 141 43.57 6.19 -12.36
CA GLY A 141 42.90 5.70 -11.14
C GLY A 141 43.58 6.04 -9.80
N LYS A 142 43.08 5.34 -8.77
CA LYS A 142 43.68 4.99 -7.47
C LYS A 142 43.10 5.69 -6.21
N SER A 143 42.25 4.91 -5.52
CA SER A 143 42.18 4.64 -4.07
C SER A 143 41.71 5.68 -3.03
N VAL A 144 40.82 5.17 -2.15
CA VAL A 144 40.61 5.43 -0.70
C VAL A 144 39.65 6.57 -0.32
N GLY A 145 38.64 6.21 0.49
CA GLY A 145 37.59 7.09 1.07
C GLY A 145 38.12 8.09 2.09
N PRO A 146 37.27 9.02 2.57
CA PRO A 146 36.29 8.71 3.63
C PRO A 146 34.90 9.39 3.46
N GLU A 147 33.90 8.99 4.27
CA GLU A 147 32.61 9.68 4.43
C GLU A 147 32.77 11.14 4.90
N PRO A 148 31.87 12.04 4.49
CA PRO A 148 30.79 12.49 5.40
C PRO A 148 29.42 12.81 4.73
N GLU A 149 28.33 12.70 5.50
CA GLU A 149 26.97 13.26 5.27
C GLU A 149 26.96 14.82 5.24
N PRO A 150 25.82 15.55 5.06
CA PRO A 150 24.65 15.43 4.15
C PRO A 150 24.30 16.76 3.39
N GLU A 151 23.50 16.63 2.31
CA GLU A 151 22.60 17.64 1.65
C GLU A 151 23.19 18.96 1.05
N PRO A 152 22.50 19.74 0.17
CA PRO A 152 21.10 19.67 -0.30
C PRO A 152 20.88 19.64 -1.84
N GLU A 153 19.66 19.30 -2.25
CA GLU A 153 19.15 19.37 -3.62
C GLU A 153 19.22 20.79 -4.23
N PRO A 154 19.17 20.90 -5.57
CA PRO A 154 18.30 21.91 -6.14
C PRO A 154 17.34 21.34 -7.19
N GLU A 155 16.07 21.58 -6.91
CA GLU A 155 14.91 21.58 -7.80
C GLU A 155 15.15 22.34 -9.12
N LYS A 156 14.48 21.89 -10.19
CA LYS A 156 13.44 22.65 -10.94
C LYS A 156 12.82 21.77 -12.03
N VAL A 157 11.55 21.33 -11.92
CA VAL A 157 10.26 21.95 -12.36
C VAL A 157 10.31 22.44 -13.83
N ASP A 158 9.38 22.15 -14.76
CA ASP A 158 7.92 22.03 -14.73
C ASP A 158 7.36 21.22 -15.92
N GLU A 159 6.30 20.44 -15.69
CA GLU A 159 5.13 20.39 -16.59
C GLU A 159 3.86 20.45 -15.71
N GLU A 160 3.12 21.54 -15.85
CA GLU A 160 1.86 21.88 -15.17
C GLU A 160 0.81 20.76 -15.27
N SER A 161 0.25 20.34 -14.13
CA SER A 161 -0.94 19.47 -14.08
C SER A 161 -1.76 19.74 -12.81
N GLU A 162 -2.67 20.71 -12.89
CA GLU A 162 -3.94 20.91 -12.14
C GLU A 162 -4.17 20.14 -10.81
N GLY A 163 -3.23 20.16 -9.87
CA GLY A 163 -3.37 19.52 -8.55
C GLY A 163 -2.65 20.22 -7.40
N GLU A 164 -1.90 21.29 -7.70
CA GLU A 164 -1.01 21.94 -6.73
C GLU A 164 -1.78 22.74 -5.66
N GLU A 165 -2.92 23.35 -6.01
CA GLU A 165 -3.73 24.10 -5.05
C GLU A 165 -4.40 23.19 -3.99
N GLU A 166 -4.77 21.95 -4.34
CA GLU A 166 -5.39 21.01 -3.41
C GLU A 166 -4.36 20.46 -2.41
N GLU A 167 -3.12 20.24 -2.84
CA GLU A 167 -2.03 19.77 -1.98
C GLU A 167 -1.55 20.85 -1.01
N ILE A 168 -1.50 22.12 -1.46
CA ILE A 168 -1.21 23.26 -0.58
C ILE A 168 -2.32 23.43 0.46
N GLN A 169 -3.60 23.35 0.08
CA GLN A 169 -4.71 23.44 1.02
C GLN A 169 -4.71 22.28 2.05
N ARG A 170 -4.41 21.05 1.61
CA ARG A 170 -4.29 19.91 2.53
C ARG A 170 -3.13 20.09 3.51
N ARG A 171 -1.99 20.62 3.04
CA ARG A 171 -0.82 20.88 3.88
C ARG A 171 -1.06 22.02 4.87
N GLU A 172 -1.76 23.08 4.46
CA GLU A 172 -2.14 24.19 5.33
C GLU A 172 -3.14 23.74 6.40
N MET A 173 -4.12 22.89 6.05
CA MET A 173 -5.09 22.35 7.00
C MET A 173 -4.42 21.44 8.05
N LEU A 174 -3.44 20.62 7.64
CA LEU A 174 -2.65 19.82 8.57
C LEU A 174 -1.74 20.68 9.45
N ALA A 175 -1.12 21.73 8.89
CA ALA A 175 -0.29 22.65 9.67
C ALA A 175 -1.12 23.42 10.72
N ALA A 176 -2.34 23.84 10.37
CA ALA A 176 -3.26 24.48 11.30
C ALA A 176 -3.68 23.53 12.44
N GLN A 177 -4.01 22.27 12.13
CA GLN A 177 -4.36 21.26 13.14
C GLN A 177 -3.19 20.95 14.07
N VAL A 178 -1.95 20.89 13.55
CA VAL A 178 -0.75 20.68 14.36
C VAL A 178 -0.46 21.89 15.24
N ALA A 179 -0.64 23.11 14.71
CA ALA A 179 -0.46 24.34 15.49
C ALA A 179 -1.51 24.48 16.60
N GLU A 180 -2.77 24.11 16.33
CA GLU A 180 -3.84 24.08 17.33
C GLU A 180 -3.57 23.05 18.42
N ALA A 181 -3.13 21.83 18.05
CA ALA A 181 -2.76 20.80 19.01
C ALA A 181 -1.54 21.19 19.86
N ALA A 182 -0.55 21.88 19.27
CA ALA A 182 0.59 22.42 20.00
C ALA A 182 0.17 23.54 20.97
N ALA A 183 -0.67 24.47 20.54
CA ALA A 183 -1.20 25.53 21.39
C ALA A 183 -2.07 24.98 22.53
N ALA A 184 -2.84 23.92 22.30
CA ALA A 184 -3.61 23.25 23.35
C ALA A 184 -2.69 22.58 24.38
N ARG A 185 -1.56 22.02 23.95
CA ARG A 185 -0.56 21.45 24.86
C ARG A 185 0.17 22.54 25.67
N ASP A 186 0.56 23.63 25.03
CA ASP A 186 1.23 24.76 25.70
C ASP A 186 0.28 25.47 26.69
N ALA A 187 -1.03 25.49 26.42
CA ALA A 187 -2.03 26.02 27.34
C ALA A 187 -2.25 25.12 28.58
N ASP A 188 -2.10 23.80 28.43
CA ASP A 188 -2.14 22.84 29.54
C ASP A 188 -0.87 22.97 30.41
N GLU A 189 0.30 23.17 29.79
CA GLU A 189 1.58 23.38 30.49
C GLU A 189 1.66 24.75 31.20
N ALA A 190 0.93 25.76 30.71
CA ALA A 190 0.81 27.06 31.39
C ALA A 190 -0.24 27.09 32.52
N ALA A 191 -1.10 26.08 32.64
CA ALA A 191 -2.09 25.98 33.72
C ALA A 191 -1.50 25.39 35.01
N ASP A 192 -0.36 24.71 34.95
CA ASP A 192 0.34 24.12 36.10
C ASP A 192 1.37 25.06 36.78
N GLU A 193 1.63 26.27 36.24
CA GLU A 193 2.57 27.26 36.82
C GLU A 193 1.92 28.57 37.33
N ALA A 194 0.61 28.56 37.65
CA ALA A 194 -0.07 29.72 38.26
C ALA A 194 -1.01 29.31 39.41
N GLY A 195 -0.42 29.15 40.61
CA GLY A 195 -1.14 28.91 41.87
C GLY A 195 -0.19 28.41 42.96
N ASP A 196 0.85 29.17 43.31
CA ASP A 196 0.87 30.15 44.41
C ASP A 196 1.12 29.49 45.78
N ASP A 197 1.92 30.20 46.54
CA ASP A 197 2.74 29.86 47.68
C ASP A 197 1.92 29.94 48.98
N ASP A 198 2.60 29.63 50.08
CA ASP A 198 2.30 29.98 51.47
C ASP A 198 1.39 29.09 52.36
N GLU A 199 2.12 28.41 53.27
CA GLU A 199 2.03 28.48 54.73
C GLU A 199 0.68 28.15 55.42
N ASP A 200 0.63 27.05 56.19
CA ASP A 200 0.88 27.12 57.64
C ASP A 200 0.49 25.81 58.37
N GLY A 201 1.35 25.42 59.31
CA GLY A 201 0.89 25.13 60.67
C GLY A 201 0.50 23.71 61.07
N ASP A 202 1.42 23.09 61.83
CA ASP A 202 1.17 22.55 63.19
C ASP A 202 0.30 21.26 63.29
N ASP A 203 0.92 20.09 63.44
CA ASP A 203 1.25 19.46 64.74
C ASP A 203 0.01 18.86 65.43
N SER A 204 -0.10 17.52 65.41
CA SER A 204 -0.48 16.73 66.60
C SER A 204 -0.48 15.22 66.32
N ASP A 205 0.35 14.56 67.12
CA ASP A 205 0.05 13.32 67.87
C ASP A 205 -0.16 11.99 67.12
N ASP A 206 0.94 11.21 67.08
CA ASP A 206 1.13 10.05 67.97
C ASP A 206 -0.14 9.32 68.46
N MET A 207 -0.38 8.09 67.97
CA MET A 207 -0.78 6.93 68.79
C MET A 207 -0.52 5.62 68.03
N ASP A 208 0.52 4.92 68.49
CA ASP A 208 0.57 3.46 68.52
C ASP A 208 -0.67 2.90 69.24
N GLU A 209 -1.25 1.80 68.76
CA GLU A 209 -1.60 0.62 69.58
C GLU A 209 -2.31 -0.49 68.74
N ASP A 210 -1.60 -1.60 68.64
CA ASP A 210 -2.00 -3.00 68.80
C ASP A 210 -3.49 -3.45 68.91
N GLU A 211 -3.67 -4.68 68.39
CA GLU A 211 -4.52 -5.79 68.89
C GLU A 211 -6.05 -5.83 68.64
N ASP A 212 -6.43 -6.99 68.05
CA ASP A 212 -7.62 -7.83 68.26
C ASP A 212 -9.04 -7.35 67.86
N GLU A 213 -9.60 -7.96 66.80
CA GLU A 213 -10.75 -8.91 66.88
C GLU A 213 -10.95 -9.71 65.58
#